data_AF-A0A857VDY1-F1
#
_entry.id   AF-A0A857VDY1-F1
#
_cell.length_a   1.000
_cell.length_b   1.000
_cell.length_c   1.000
_cell.angle_alpha   90.00
_cell.angle_beta   90.00
_cell.angle_gamma   90.00
#
_symmetry.space_group_name_H-M   'P 1'
#
loop_
_entity.id
_entity.type
_entity.pdbx_description
1 polymer ?
#
loop_
_entity_poly.entity_id
_entity_poly.type
_entity_poly.pdbx_seq_one_letter_code
_entity_poly.pdbx_strand_id
1 'polypeptide(L)'
;MTAKQSERIVFPKKFLWGAATSAHQVEGGLVNQWTTWELEHAKRLSVQALHQFGDIDSWPRIKKEATRSDNYVSGRGVDHYHRYEEDFAILKSLNMNAFRFCIEWARIEPQEGAWDAAAIAHYRTYLRTLKKMGITPVVTLFHFTLPEWFAAKGGFEKRRNIKYFVYYVEKVLSELGRDIEWIVTINEPTVYAGESYLEGHWPPNKTRKRDMLRVLYNLVTAHKKVYKLTRARKKWKVSMAHHLIYCYPGDDAILSRASARVAHYFLNTWVLRRVRRHSDFLAINYYFARRIYGYRAHDPYLKVSDLGWDMQPDKLQYLLEDVAERYRLPIMITENGLADGTDSQRQWWLTETIKAMHEALKRDIKLIGYLHWSLLDNFEWDKGYWPKFGLAAVNRQTMTRTVRPSARWFAAVIKKLRV
;
A
#
# COMPACT_ATOMS: atom_id res chain seq x y z
N MET A 1 36.88 -13.30 26.55
CA MET A 1 35.70 -12.52 26.12
C MET A 1 35.87 -12.18 24.64
N THR A 2 35.39 -13.05 23.76
CA THR A 2 35.48 -12.85 22.31
C THR A 2 34.38 -11.90 21.87
N ALA A 3 34.77 -10.78 21.25
CA ALA A 3 33.86 -9.85 20.60
C ALA A 3 32.95 -10.64 19.64
N LYS A 4 31.63 -10.61 19.88
CA LYS A 4 30.64 -11.12 18.92
C LYS A 4 30.93 -10.42 17.59
N GLN A 5 31.45 -11.16 16.61
CA GLN A 5 31.43 -10.75 15.20
C GLN A 5 29.99 -10.36 14.89
N SER A 6 29.72 -9.08 14.63
CA SER A 6 28.41 -8.67 14.16
C SER A 6 28.19 -9.34 12.81
N GLU A 7 27.22 -10.24 12.77
CA GLU A 7 26.89 -10.99 11.56
C GLU A 7 26.51 -10.00 10.44
N ARG A 8 27.15 -10.13 9.28
CA ARG A 8 26.96 -9.18 8.18
C ARG A 8 25.60 -9.42 7.52
N ILE A 9 24.72 -8.43 7.58
CA ILE A 9 23.44 -8.45 6.88
C ILE A 9 23.69 -8.31 5.37
N VAL A 10 23.27 -9.30 4.58
CA VAL A 10 23.42 -9.34 3.12
C VAL A 10 22.06 -9.55 2.45
N PHE A 11 21.75 -8.72 1.45
CA PHE A 11 20.57 -8.86 0.60
C PHE A 11 21.00 -9.25 -0.82
N PRO A 12 20.10 -9.84 -1.63
CA PRO A 12 20.41 -10.14 -3.04
C PRO A 12 20.91 -8.91 -3.82
N LYS A 13 21.90 -9.08 -4.70
CA LYS A 13 22.49 -7.97 -5.48
C LYS A 13 21.47 -7.15 -6.28
N LYS A 14 20.41 -7.81 -6.77
CA LYS A 14 19.31 -7.18 -7.53
C LYS A 14 18.08 -6.86 -6.69
N PHE A 15 18.22 -6.81 -5.36
CA PHE A 15 17.11 -6.48 -4.47
C PHE A 15 16.60 -5.07 -4.73
N LEU A 16 15.28 -4.94 -4.83
CA LEU A 16 14.62 -3.66 -5.06
C LEU A 16 14.42 -2.96 -3.71
N TRP A 17 15.14 -1.86 -3.50
CA TRP A 17 14.95 -0.94 -2.39
C TRP A 17 14.18 0.27 -2.90
N GLY A 18 12.99 0.51 -2.37
CA GLY A 18 12.13 1.57 -2.88
C GLY A 18 11.17 2.15 -1.86
N ALA A 19 10.30 3.01 -2.38
CA ALA A 19 9.15 3.55 -1.68
C ALA A 19 7.90 3.44 -2.56
N ALA A 20 6.74 3.62 -1.95
CA ALA A 20 5.45 3.55 -2.60
C ALA A 20 4.61 4.81 -2.35
N THR A 21 3.73 5.10 -3.30
CA THR A 21 2.61 6.05 -3.19
C THR A 21 1.37 5.50 -3.91
N SER A 22 0.24 6.17 -3.76
CA SER A 22 -0.95 5.96 -4.61
C SER A 22 -1.37 7.29 -5.22
N ALA A 23 -1.99 7.25 -6.40
CA ALA A 23 -2.26 8.44 -7.19
C ALA A 23 -3.16 9.43 -6.45
N HIS A 24 -4.31 8.96 -5.93
CA HIS A 24 -5.25 9.78 -5.18
C HIS A 24 -4.63 10.51 -4.00
N GLN A 25 -3.69 9.83 -3.32
CA GLN A 25 -3.11 10.34 -2.09
C GLN A 25 -2.05 11.42 -2.33
N VAL A 26 -1.40 11.44 -3.51
CA VAL A 26 -0.28 12.37 -3.78
C VAL A 26 -0.45 13.30 -4.98
N GLU A 27 -1.11 12.87 -6.05
CA GLU A 27 -1.11 13.59 -7.34
C GLU A 27 -1.80 14.95 -7.24
N GLY A 28 -3.01 14.97 -6.68
CA GLY A 28 -3.87 16.15 -6.65
C GLY A 28 -4.65 16.39 -7.94
N GLY A 29 -5.71 17.20 -7.84
CA GLY A 29 -6.51 17.61 -9.00
C GLY A 29 -7.19 16.44 -9.71
N LEU A 30 -7.72 15.50 -8.92
CA LEU A 30 -8.46 14.34 -9.41
C LEU A 30 -9.96 14.57 -9.29
N VAL A 31 -10.72 13.84 -10.11
CA VAL A 31 -12.17 13.74 -10.00
C VAL A 31 -12.52 12.26 -10.12
N ASN A 32 -12.95 11.67 -9.02
CA ASN A 32 -13.31 10.26 -8.93
C ASN A 32 -14.31 10.05 -7.78
N GLN A 33 -14.74 8.81 -7.55
CA GLN A 33 -15.71 8.51 -6.50
C GLN A 33 -15.28 8.97 -5.08
N TRP A 34 -13.97 9.06 -4.81
CA TRP A 34 -13.45 9.52 -3.53
C TRP A 34 -13.57 11.03 -3.40
N THR A 35 -13.23 11.82 -4.43
CA THR A 35 -13.35 13.29 -4.32
C THR A 35 -14.78 13.75 -4.05
N THR A 36 -15.75 13.09 -4.65
CA THR A 36 -17.18 13.39 -4.40
C THR A 36 -17.59 12.97 -3.01
N TRP A 37 -17.19 11.77 -2.57
CA TRP A 37 -17.42 11.29 -1.22
C TRP A 37 -16.79 12.19 -0.14
N GLU A 38 -15.55 12.64 -0.34
CA GLU A 38 -14.83 13.52 0.58
C GLU A 38 -15.58 14.82 0.84
N LEU A 39 -16.06 15.47 -0.22
CA LEU A 39 -16.81 16.73 -0.12
C LEU A 39 -18.11 16.55 0.68
N GLU A 40 -18.80 15.42 0.51
CA GLU A 40 -20.03 15.09 1.24
C GLU A 40 -19.78 14.80 2.73
N HIS A 41 -18.62 14.22 3.07
CA HIS A 41 -18.37 13.66 4.40
C HIS A 41 -17.38 14.45 5.26
N ALA A 42 -16.61 15.38 4.67
CA ALA A 42 -15.54 16.12 5.34
C ALA A 42 -15.97 16.77 6.67
N LYS A 43 -17.12 17.44 6.69
CA LYS A 43 -17.66 18.08 7.91
C LYS A 43 -18.01 17.05 8.99
N ARG A 44 -18.58 15.91 8.60
CA ARG A 44 -18.92 14.83 9.55
C ARG A 44 -17.66 14.24 10.15
N LEU A 45 -16.66 13.92 9.32
CA LEU A 45 -15.40 13.34 9.77
C LEU A 45 -14.66 14.26 10.74
N SER A 46 -14.61 15.57 10.44
CA SER A 46 -13.94 16.54 11.34
C SER A 46 -14.62 16.69 12.70
N VAL A 47 -15.96 16.56 12.77
CA VAL A 47 -16.69 16.57 14.04
C VAL A 47 -16.48 15.26 14.81
N GLN A 48 -16.44 14.12 14.10
CA GLN A 48 -16.24 12.80 14.71
C GLN A 48 -14.80 12.56 15.16
N ALA A 49 -13.83 13.35 14.68
CA ALA A 49 -12.41 13.19 14.98
C ALA A 49 -12.11 13.12 16.49
N LEU A 50 -12.77 13.94 17.32
CA LEU A 50 -12.59 13.89 18.78
C LEU A 50 -13.04 12.56 19.36
N HIS A 51 -14.18 12.03 18.90
CA HIS A 51 -14.67 10.74 19.40
C HIS A 51 -13.83 9.57 18.91
N GLN A 52 -13.31 9.64 17.68
CA GLN A 52 -12.53 8.57 17.07
C GLN A 52 -11.07 8.53 17.54
N PHE A 53 -10.49 9.71 17.78
CA PHE A 53 -9.05 9.85 18.03
C PHE A 53 -8.73 10.57 19.34
N GLY A 54 -9.72 10.95 20.15
CA GLY A 54 -9.50 11.73 21.38
C GLY A 54 -8.62 11.04 22.42
N ASP A 55 -8.59 9.71 22.38
CA ASP A 55 -7.91 8.86 23.37
C ASP A 55 -6.51 8.39 22.92
N ILE A 56 -6.05 8.75 21.72
CA ILE A 56 -4.71 8.36 21.26
C ILE A 56 -3.65 9.36 21.74
N ASP A 57 -2.43 8.88 22.01
CA ASP A 57 -1.32 9.70 22.53
C ASP A 57 -0.96 10.89 21.62
N SER A 58 -1.19 10.76 20.30
CA SER A 58 -0.90 11.81 19.32
C SER A 58 -1.97 12.91 19.29
N TRP A 59 -3.13 12.73 19.93
CA TRP A 59 -4.28 13.65 19.88
C TRP A 59 -3.93 15.10 20.16
N PRO A 60 -3.18 15.46 21.24
CA PRO A 60 -2.85 16.85 21.52
C PRO A 60 -2.13 17.56 20.37
N ARG A 61 -1.32 16.83 19.60
CA ARG A 61 -0.59 17.36 18.45
C ARG A 61 -1.46 17.48 17.21
N ILE A 62 -2.31 16.49 16.95
CA ILE A 62 -3.06 16.37 15.68
C ILE A 62 -4.45 17.01 15.73
N LYS A 63 -5.00 17.27 16.93
CA LYS A 63 -6.34 17.84 17.15
C LYS A 63 -6.64 19.02 16.23
N LYS A 64 -5.74 20.00 16.14
CA LYS A 64 -5.94 21.21 15.31
C LYS A 64 -6.12 20.89 13.82
N GLU A 65 -5.40 19.90 13.30
CA GLU A 65 -5.52 19.47 11.90
C GLU A 65 -6.74 18.56 11.71
N ALA A 66 -6.92 17.57 12.59
CA ALA A 66 -7.99 16.57 12.51
C ALA A 66 -9.40 17.15 12.71
N THR A 67 -9.57 18.26 13.44
CA THR A 67 -10.89 18.89 13.61
C THR A 67 -11.27 19.88 12.50
N ARG A 68 -10.44 20.01 11.45
CA ARG A 68 -10.77 20.86 10.30
C ARG A 68 -11.39 20.03 9.18
N SER A 69 -12.45 20.53 8.56
CA SER A 69 -13.09 19.83 7.45
C SER A 69 -12.18 19.70 6.23
N ASP A 70 -11.35 20.71 5.94
CA ASP A 70 -10.44 20.69 4.79
C ASP A 70 -9.28 19.68 4.92
N ASN A 71 -9.06 19.11 6.11
CA ASN A 71 -8.16 17.97 6.29
C ASN A 71 -8.63 16.74 5.50
N TYR A 72 -9.94 16.57 5.34
CA TYR A 72 -10.57 15.38 4.75
C TYR A 72 -10.90 15.55 3.27
N VAL A 73 -10.36 16.58 2.62
CA VAL A 73 -10.53 16.82 1.19
C VAL A 73 -9.17 16.76 0.52
N SER A 74 -8.95 15.76 -0.35
CA SER A 74 -7.69 15.53 -1.04
C SER A 74 -7.28 16.77 -1.86
N GLY A 75 -8.20 17.35 -2.65
CA GLY A 75 -7.97 18.61 -3.37
C GLY A 75 -6.71 18.56 -4.25
N ARG A 76 -5.79 19.50 -4.03
CA ARG A 76 -4.50 19.54 -4.77
C ARG A 76 -3.46 18.51 -4.32
N GLY A 77 -3.81 17.57 -3.42
CA GLY A 77 -2.88 16.55 -2.96
C GLY A 77 -1.69 17.14 -2.21
N VAL A 78 -0.53 16.50 -2.44
CA VAL A 78 0.79 17.11 -2.26
C VAL A 78 1.41 17.58 -3.58
N ASP A 79 0.58 17.72 -4.62
CA ASP A 79 0.95 18.23 -5.94
C ASP A 79 2.05 17.40 -6.63
N HIS A 80 2.05 16.08 -6.39
CA HIS A 80 3.03 15.17 -6.99
C HIS A 80 2.91 15.15 -8.52
N TYR A 81 1.71 15.36 -9.08
CA TYR A 81 1.48 15.36 -10.52
C TYR A 81 2.35 16.39 -11.26
N HIS A 82 2.61 17.54 -10.66
CA HIS A 82 3.46 18.58 -11.26
C HIS A 82 4.92 18.55 -10.77
N ARG A 83 5.20 17.82 -9.68
CA ARG A 83 6.49 17.84 -8.96
C ARG A 83 7.19 16.49 -8.89
N TYR A 84 6.75 15.52 -9.68
CA TYR A 84 7.27 14.15 -9.61
C TYR A 84 8.79 14.06 -9.83
N GLU A 85 9.39 14.98 -10.60
CA GLU A 85 10.84 15.00 -10.78
C GLU A 85 11.59 15.36 -9.48
N GLU A 86 11.07 16.29 -8.69
CA GLU A 86 11.59 16.61 -7.34
C GLU A 86 11.47 15.39 -6.43
N ASP A 87 10.31 14.71 -6.48
CA ASP A 87 10.04 13.53 -5.66
C ASP A 87 10.92 12.33 -6.08
N PHE A 88 11.25 12.20 -7.37
CA PHE A 88 12.21 11.20 -7.84
C PHE A 88 13.65 11.53 -7.46
N ALA A 89 14.02 12.81 -7.39
CA ALA A 89 15.31 13.21 -6.87
C ALA A 89 15.47 12.80 -5.39
N ILE A 90 14.38 12.83 -4.60
CA ILE A 90 14.37 12.29 -3.24
C ILE A 90 14.69 10.79 -3.24
N LEU A 91 14.01 9.99 -4.08
CA LEU A 91 14.31 8.55 -4.20
C LEU A 91 15.79 8.28 -4.48
N LYS A 92 16.39 9.04 -5.40
CA LYS A 92 17.82 8.95 -5.70
C LYS A 92 18.69 9.30 -4.50
N SER A 93 18.37 10.39 -3.80
CA SER A 93 19.09 10.80 -2.58
C SER A 93 19.03 9.73 -1.48
N LEU A 94 17.96 8.93 -1.47
CA LEU A 94 17.74 7.84 -0.53
C LEU A 94 18.37 6.50 -0.95
N ASN A 95 19.16 6.49 -2.04
CA ASN A 95 19.75 5.28 -2.63
C ASN A 95 18.71 4.21 -3.06
N MET A 96 17.48 4.62 -3.32
CA MET A 96 16.42 3.74 -3.80
C MET A 96 16.55 3.47 -5.30
N ASN A 97 16.23 2.25 -5.72
CA ASN A 97 16.28 1.78 -7.11
C ASN A 97 14.93 1.29 -7.63
N ALA A 98 13.85 1.42 -6.84
CA ALA A 98 12.50 1.08 -7.24
C ALA A 98 11.50 2.11 -6.72
N PHE A 99 10.41 2.28 -7.45
CA PHE A 99 9.31 3.13 -7.03
C PHE A 99 7.97 2.53 -7.43
N ARG A 100 7.07 2.40 -6.46
CA ARG A 100 5.71 1.94 -6.69
C ARG A 100 4.73 3.10 -6.68
N PHE A 101 3.89 3.16 -7.70
CA PHE A 101 2.85 4.18 -7.85
C PHE A 101 1.62 3.58 -8.53
N CYS A 102 0.50 4.32 -8.54
CA CYS A 102 -0.70 3.92 -9.25
C CYS A 102 -0.86 4.78 -10.52
N ILE A 103 -1.33 4.18 -11.61
CA ILE A 103 -1.88 4.95 -12.74
C ILE A 103 -3.35 5.20 -12.42
N GLU A 104 -3.77 6.46 -12.33
CA GLU A 104 -5.12 6.80 -11.93
C GLU A 104 -6.12 6.58 -13.07
N TRP A 105 -7.04 5.62 -12.88
CA TRP A 105 -8.03 5.28 -13.89
C TRP A 105 -8.94 6.48 -14.20
N ALA A 106 -9.42 7.18 -13.18
CA ALA A 106 -10.31 8.33 -13.40
C ALA A 106 -9.62 9.49 -14.13
N ARG A 107 -8.29 9.58 -14.07
CA ARG A 107 -7.53 10.59 -14.81
C ARG A 107 -7.40 10.23 -16.29
N ILE A 108 -7.11 8.96 -16.61
CA ILE A 108 -6.86 8.57 -18.01
C ILE A 108 -8.15 8.25 -18.78
N GLU A 109 -9.23 7.91 -18.09
CA GLU A 109 -10.56 7.64 -18.66
C GLU A 109 -11.65 8.34 -17.80
N PRO A 110 -11.72 9.68 -17.83
CA PRO A 110 -12.66 10.45 -17.01
C PRO A 110 -14.14 10.16 -17.34
N GLN A 111 -14.44 9.75 -18.57
CA GLN A 111 -15.76 9.26 -18.99
C GLN A 111 -15.60 7.95 -19.76
N GLU A 112 -16.61 7.08 -19.74
CA GLU A 112 -16.56 5.76 -20.42
C GLU A 112 -16.14 5.91 -21.90
N GLY A 113 -14.99 5.35 -22.26
CA GLY A 113 -14.43 5.40 -23.61
C GLY A 113 -13.77 6.74 -24.01
N ALA A 114 -13.85 7.79 -23.18
CA ALA A 114 -13.18 9.07 -23.42
C ALA A 114 -11.79 9.06 -22.77
N TRP A 115 -10.77 8.74 -23.56
CA TRP A 115 -9.38 8.64 -23.10
C TRP A 115 -8.68 10.00 -23.12
N ASP A 116 -8.08 10.39 -22.00
CA ASP A 116 -7.27 11.62 -21.92
C ASP A 116 -5.85 11.36 -22.43
N ALA A 117 -5.57 11.84 -23.65
CA ALA A 117 -4.27 11.71 -24.29
C ALA A 117 -3.14 12.45 -23.55
N ALA A 118 -3.44 13.58 -22.89
CA ALA A 118 -2.47 14.34 -22.12
C ALA A 118 -2.08 13.62 -20.84
N ALA A 119 -3.05 13.01 -20.14
CA ALA A 119 -2.78 12.18 -18.97
C ALA A 119 -1.96 10.93 -19.32
N ILE A 120 -2.27 10.27 -20.45
CA ILE A 120 -1.48 9.13 -20.94
C ILE A 120 -0.06 9.58 -21.30
N ALA A 121 0.10 10.74 -21.97
CA ALA A 121 1.41 11.30 -22.28
C ALA A 121 2.19 11.65 -21.02
N HIS A 122 1.53 12.18 -19.99
CA HIS A 122 2.13 12.45 -18.68
C HIS A 122 2.71 11.17 -18.07
N TYR A 123 1.92 10.10 -17.91
CA TYR A 123 2.41 8.82 -17.36
C TYR A 123 3.50 8.18 -18.22
N ARG A 124 3.48 8.38 -19.54
CA ARG A 124 4.56 7.94 -20.44
C ARG A 124 5.87 8.65 -20.12
N THR A 125 5.84 9.98 -19.96
CA THR A 125 7.02 10.76 -19.57
C THR A 125 7.47 10.38 -18.17
N TYR A 126 6.56 10.27 -17.23
CA TYR A 126 6.80 9.83 -15.85
C TYR A 126 7.59 8.50 -15.77
N LEU A 127 7.13 7.46 -16.49
CA LEU A 127 7.80 6.16 -16.57
C LEU A 127 9.20 6.27 -17.19
N ARG A 128 9.34 7.05 -18.26
CA ARG A 128 10.64 7.26 -18.91
C ARG A 128 11.62 8.01 -18.02
N THR A 129 11.16 8.98 -17.25
CA THR A 129 11.97 9.72 -16.28
C THR A 129 12.48 8.80 -15.18
N LEU A 130 11.62 7.97 -14.57
CA LEU A 130 12.04 6.94 -13.60
C LEU A 130 13.16 6.06 -14.17
N LYS A 131 12.95 5.53 -15.39
CA LYS A 131 13.94 4.66 -16.04
C LYS A 131 15.25 5.38 -16.36
N LYS A 132 15.20 6.62 -16.83
CA LYS A 132 16.39 7.46 -17.08
C LYS A 132 17.20 7.66 -15.80
N MET A 133 16.51 7.75 -14.65
CA MET A 133 17.14 7.85 -13.34
C MET A 133 17.60 6.50 -12.76
N GLY A 134 17.40 5.39 -13.48
CA GLY A 134 17.73 4.04 -13.01
C GLY A 134 16.83 3.55 -11.87
N ILE A 135 15.59 4.06 -11.80
CA ILE A 135 14.57 3.65 -10.84
C ILE A 135 13.58 2.73 -11.55
N THR A 136 13.41 1.52 -11.01
CA THR A 136 12.51 0.50 -11.54
C THR A 136 11.06 0.84 -11.19
N PRO A 137 10.17 1.05 -12.19
CA PRO A 137 8.76 1.27 -11.92
C PRO A 137 8.04 -0.01 -11.52
N VAL A 138 7.28 0.05 -10.43
CA VAL A 138 6.34 -0.98 -9.98
C VAL A 138 4.93 -0.40 -10.07
N VAL A 139 4.19 -0.76 -11.12
CA VAL A 139 2.95 -0.07 -11.48
C VAL A 139 1.74 -0.76 -10.85
N THR A 140 0.97 0.00 -10.08
CA THR A 140 -0.34 -0.40 -9.57
C THR A 140 -1.44 0.07 -10.53
N LEU A 141 -2.41 -0.78 -10.84
CA LEU A 141 -3.49 -0.50 -11.80
C LEU A 141 -4.82 -0.15 -11.12
N PHE A 142 -5.00 -0.53 -9.86
CA PHE A 142 -6.16 -0.14 -9.06
C PHE A 142 -5.75 0.02 -7.60
N HIS A 143 -5.94 1.23 -7.07
CA HIS A 143 -5.68 1.58 -5.68
C HIS A 143 -6.87 2.37 -5.12
N PHE A 144 -8.00 1.67 -4.96
CA PHE A 144 -9.26 2.10 -4.31
C PHE A 144 -10.08 3.19 -5.00
N THR A 145 -9.53 3.89 -5.98
CA THR A 145 -10.24 4.89 -6.79
C THR A 145 -10.87 4.27 -8.02
N LEU A 146 -12.11 4.69 -8.32
CA LEU A 146 -12.78 4.38 -9.58
C LEU A 146 -13.24 5.67 -10.24
N PRO A 147 -13.24 5.74 -11.58
CA PRO A 147 -13.96 6.78 -12.31
C PRO A 147 -15.42 6.82 -11.88
N GLU A 148 -16.01 8.01 -11.80
CA GLU A 148 -17.39 8.19 -11.36
C GLU A 148 -18.38 7.41 -12.23
N TRP A 149 -18.18 7.39 -13.54
CA TRP A 149 -19.03 6.63 -14.47
C TRP A 149 -19.01 5.12 -14.18
N PHE A 150 -17.87 4.57 -13.77
CA PHE A 150 -17.74 3.15 -13.45
C PHE A 150 -18.36 2.85 -12.08
N ALA A 151 -18.16 3.73 -11.11
CA ALA A 151 -18.81 3.67 -9.80
C ALA A 151 -20.35 3.71 -9.95
N ALA A 152 -20.89 4.63 -10.75
CA ALA A 152 -22.31 4.77 -11.04
C ALA A 152 -22.91 3.51 -11.72
N LYS A 153 -22.13 2.79 -12.53
CA LYS A 153 -22.53 1.48 -13.09
C LYS A 153 -22.53 0.34 -12.06
N GLY A 154 -22.17 0.59 -10.81
CA GLY A 154 -22.06 -0.38 -9.73
C GLY A 154 -20.67 -1.04 -9.62
N GLY A 155 -19.64 -0.40 -10.18
CA GLY A 155 -18.23 -0.74 -9.99
C GLY A 155 -17.93 -2.24 -10.05
N PHE A 156 -17.17 -2.72 -9.05
CA PHE A 156 -16.84 -4.13 -8.89
C PHE A 156 -17.95 -4.98 -8.26
N GLU A 157 -19.11 -4.44 -7.92
CA GLU A 157 -20.23 -5.24 -7.39
C GLU A 157 -20.83 -6.15 -8.47
N LYS A 158 -20.84 -5.67 -9.73
CA LYS A 158 -21.43 -6.42 -10.85
C LYS A 158 -20.35 -7.19 -11.59
N ARG A 159 -20.43 -8.52 -11.59
CA ARG A 159 -19.46 -9.41 -12.27
C ARG A 159 -19.26 -9.09 -13.76
N ARG A 160 -20.30 -8.59 -14.43
CA ARG A 160 -20.28 -8.14 -15.83
C ARG A 160 -19.43 -6.89 -16.06
N ASN A 161 -19.24 -6.05 -15.04
CA ASN A 161 -18.49 -4.81 -15.12
C ASN A 161 -16.97 -5.03 -15.16
N ILE A 162 -16.48 -6.23 -14.80
CA ILE A 162 -15.05 -6.56 -14.85
C ILE A 162 -14.44 -6.33 -16.25
N LYS A 163 -15.25 -6.42 -17.31
CA LYS A 163 -14.79 -6.13 -18.68
C LYS A 163 -14.20 -4.71 -18.83
N TYR A 164 -14.74 -3.73 -18.10
CA TYR A 164 -14.26 -2.34 -18.15
C TYR A 164 -12.88 -2.20 -17.54
N PHE A 165 -12.67 -2.80 -16.37
CA PHE A 165 -11.34 -2.81 -15.75
C PHE A 165 -10.31 -3.53 -16.63
N VAL A 166 -10.69 -4.67 -17.24
CA VAL A 166 -9.78 -5.38 -18.16
C VAL A 166 -9.46 -4.53 -19.39
N TYR A 167 -10.44 -3.81 -19.95
CA TYR A 167 -10.24 -2.90 -21.08
C TYR A 167 -9.32 -1.72 -20.73
N TYR A 168 -9.50 -1.12 -19.54
CA TYR A 168 -8.60 -0.12 -18.99
C TYR A 168 -7.17 -0.64 -18.89
N VAL A 169 -6.97 -1.84 -18.32
CA VAL A 169 -5.63 -2.43 -18.21
C VAL A 169 -5.04 -2.71 -19.59
N GLU A 170 -5.83 -3.20 -20.54
CA GLU A 170 -5.38 -3.41 -21.91
C GLU A 170 -4.89 -2.11 -22.55
N LYS A 171 -5.64 -1.01 -22.41
CA LYS A 171 -5.25 0.31 -22.91
C LYS A 171 -3.98 0.84 -22.23
N VAL A 172 -3.87 0.72 -20.91
CA VAL A 172 -2.64 1.09 -20.18
C VAL A 172 -1.44 0.31 -20.71
N LEU A 173 -1.57 -1.01 -20.88
CA LEU A 173 -0.47 -1.85 -21.33
C LEU A 173 -0.13 -1.66 -22.81
N SER A 174 -1.09 -1.29 -23.66
CA SER A 174 -0.82 -0.94 -25.06
C SER A 174 -0.04 0.36 -25.18
N GLU A 175 -0.40 1.39 -24.39
CA GLU A 175 0.19 2.72 -24.46
C GLU A 175 1.51 2.88 -23.68
N LEU A 176 1.61 2.21 -22.53
CA LEU A 176 2.67 2.42 -21.54
C LEU A 176 3.46 1.15 -21.23
N GLY A 177 2.94 -0.03 -21.59
CA GLY A 177 3.50 -1.32 -21.21
C GLY A 177 4.90 -1.63 -21.74
N ARG A 178 5.42 -0.86 -22.71
CA ARG A 178 6.83 -0.94 -23.15
C ARG A 178 7.80 -0.64 -22.00
N ASP A 179 7.46 0.29 -21.13
CA ASP A 179 8.32 0.76 -20.05
C ASP A 179 8.01 0.11 -18.68
N ILE A 180 7.05 -0.82 -18.66
CA ILE A 180 6.59 -1.51 -17.44
C ILE A 180 7.11 -2.95 -17.43
N GLU A 181 7.56 -3.39 -16.25
CA GLU A 181 7.92 -4.79 -15.98
C GLU A 181 7.11 -5.35 -14.82
N TRP A 182 7.07 -4.64 -13.69
CA TRP A 182 6.38 -5.06 -12.48
C TRP A 182 4.98 -4.46 -12.41
N ILE A 183 3.96 -5.32 -12.31
CA ILE A 183 2.55 -4.94 -12.29
C ILE A 183 1.88 -5.48 -11.03
N VAL A 184 1.29 -4.58 -10.27
CA VAL A 184 0.33 -4.85 -9.20
C VAL A 184 -1.06 -4.52 -9.74
N THR A 185 -1.86 -5.55 -10.01
CA THR A 185 -3.19 -5.35 -10.61
C THR A 185 -4.16 -4.59 -9.70
N ILE A 186 -4.25 -5.02 -8.44
CA ILE A 186 -5.19 -4.52 -7.43
C ILE A 186 -4.39 -4.43 -6.13
N ASN A 187 -4.49 -3.28 -5.46
CA ASN A 187 -4.03 -3.10 -4.09
C ASN A 187 -5.09 -3.56 -3.09
N GLU A 188 -4.66 -4.30 -2.06
CA GLU A 188 -5.39 -4.67 -0.85
C GLU A 188 -6.90 -4.94 -1.05
N PRO A 189 -7.25 -6.02 -1.78
CA PRO A 189 -8.63 -6.29 -2.13
C PRO A 189 -9.53 -6.51 -0.91
N THR A 190 -8.99 -7.03 0.20
CA THR A 190 -9.70 -7.25 1.46
C THR A 190 -9.99 -5.94 2.19
N VAL A 191 -9.05 -4.99 2.17
CA VAL A 191 -9.21 -3.66 2.76
C VAL A 191 -10.28 -2.90 1.99
N TYR A 192 -10.15 -2.80 0.66
CA TYR A 192 -11.17 -2.17 -0.18
C TYR A 192 -12.56 -2.79 0.03
N ALA A 193 -12.67 -4.13 -0.01
CA ALA A 193 -13.97 -4.77 0.15
C ALA A 193 -14.53 -4.60 1.58
N GLY A 194 -13.68 -4.63 2.61
CA GLY A 194 -14.07 -4.46 4.01
C GLY A 194 -14.54 -3.04 4.30
N GLU A 195 -13.69 -2.04 4.05
CA GLU A 195 -13.98 -0.64 4.38
C GLU A 195 -15.14 -0.07 3.54
N SER A 196 -15.29 -0.50 2.28
CA SER A 196 -16.34 0.02 1.39
C SER A 196 -17.68 -0.71 1.47
N TYR A 197 -17.70 -2.01 1.82
CA TYR A 197 -18.91 -2.86 1.73
C TYR A 197 -19.28 -3.64 3.00
N LEU A 198 -18.44 -3.62 4.04
CA LEU A 198 -18.76 -4.22 5.35
C LEU A 198 -18.87 -3.14 6.43
N GLU A 199 -17.82 -2.36 6.62
CA GLU A 199 -17.79 -1.29 7.64
C GLU A 199 -18.49 -0.01 7.13
N GLY A 200 -18.40 0.24 5.82
CA GLY A 200 -19.01 1.40 5.19
C GLY A 200 -18.31 2.72 5.54
N HIS A 201 -17.03 2.67 5.93
CA HIS A 201 -16.22 3.87 6.15
C HIS A 201 -15.84 4.55 4.83
N TRP A 202 -15.64 3.78 3.76
CA TRP A 202 -15.18 4.27 2.46
C TRP A 202 -16.29 4.22 1.41
N PRO A 203 -16.22 4.99 0.32
CA PRO A 203 -17.21 4.90 -0.76
C PRO A 203 -17.31 3.47 -1.32
N PRO A 204 -18.52 2.93 -1.56
CA PRO A 204 -19.83 3.60 -1.55
C PRO A 204 -20.60 3.49 -0.21
N ASN A 205 -19.90 3.34 0.92
CA ASN A 205 -20.43 3.27 2.30
C ASN A 205 -21.50 2.19 2.51
N LYS A 206 -21.31 1.02 1.89
CA LYS A 206 -22.22 -0.13 2.07
C LYS A 206 -21.80 -0.94 3.29
N THR A 207 -22.79 -1.54 3.95
CA THR A 207 -22.60 -2.26 5.24
C THR A 207 -23.12 -3.70 5.19
N ARG A 208 -23.06 -4.33 4.01
CA ARG A 208 -23.64 -5.67 3.76
C ARG A 208 -22.55 -6.69 3.46
N LYS A 209 -22.35 -7.64 4.37
CA LYS A 209 -21.38 -8.75 4.23
C LYS A 209 -21.47 -9.49 2.89
N ARG A 210 -22.68 -9.70 2.36
CA ARG A 210 -22.87 -10.34 1.05
C ARG A 210 -22.27 -9.54 -0.12
N ASP A 211 -22.32 -8.21 -0.02
CA ASP A 211 -21.80 -7.31 -1.06
C ASP A 211 -20.27 -7.24 -0.95
N MET A 212 -19.71 -7.20 0.26
CA MET A 212 -18.26 -7.38 0.50
C MET A 212 -17.73 -8.66 -0.14
N LEU A 213 -18.33 -9.82 0.14
CA LEU A 213 -17.90 -11.11 -0.41
C LEU A 213 -18.01 -11.15 -1.94
N ARG A 214 -19.08 -10.55 -2.50
CA ARG A 214 -19.28 -10.45 -3.95
C ARG A 214 -18.19 -9.62 -4.61
N VAL A 215 -17.90 -8.44 -4.07
CA VAL A 215 -16.84 -7.54 -4.57
C VAL A 215 -15.48 -8.21 -4.47
N LEU A 216 -15.16 -8.82 -3.33
CA LEU A 216 -13.89 -9.51 -3.12
C LEU A 216 -13.68 -10.65 -4.14
N TYR A 217 -14.72 -11.44 -4.43
CA TYR A 217 -14.66 -12.47 -5.47
C TYR A 217 -14.49 -11.88 -6.88
N ASN A 218 -15.15 -10.75 -7.15
CA ASN A 218 -15.03 -10.04 -8.42
C ASN A 218 -13.62 -9.45 -8.61
N LEU A 219 -12.98 -8.89 -7.58
CA LEU A 219 -11.60 -8.41 -7.63
C LEU A 219 -10.60 -9.55 -7.92
N VAL A 220 -10.74 -10.69 -7.23
CA VAL A 220 -9.96 -11.90 -7.53
C VAL A 220 -10.13 -12.31 -8.99
N THR A 221 -11.36 -12.23 -9.51
CA THR A 221 -11.64 -12.60 -10.90
C THR A 221 -11.07 -11.59 -11.90
N ALA A 222 -11.13 -10.29 -11.59
CA ALA A 222 -10.55 -9.22 -12.37
C ALA A 222 -9.03 -9.41 -12.51
N HIS A 223 -8.35 -9.67 -11.40
CA HIS A 223 -6.92 -10.00 -11.40
C HIS A 223 -6.59 -11.21 -12.28
N LYS A 224 -7.34 -12.32 -12.17
CA LYS A 224 -7.12 -13.50 -13.02
C LYS A 224 -7.25 -13.20 -14.51
N LYS A 225 -8.24 -12.37 -14.88
CA LYS A 225 -8.42 -11.94 -16.28
C LYS A 225 -7.26 -11.07 -16.76
N VAL A 226 -6.82 -10.11 -15.94
CA VAL A 226 -5.64 -9.29 -16.24
C VAL A 226 -4.38 -10.17 -16.34
N TYR A 227 -4.17 -11.13 -15.45
CA TYR A 227 -3.05 -12.06 -15.54
C TYR A 227 -3.06 -12.83 -16.86
N LYS A 228 -4.23 -13.35 -17.29
CA LYS A 228 -4.38 -14.02 -18.59
C LYS A 228 -4.03 -13.09 -19.76
N LEU A 229 -4.51 -11.85 -19.74
CA LEU A 229 -4.18 -10.82 -20.74
C LEU A 229 -2.66 -10.60 -20.83
N THR A 230 -1.96 -10.51 -19.69
CA THR A 230 -0.51 -10.26 -19.69
C THR A 230 0.33 -11.45 -20.14
N ARG A 231 -0.22 -12.68 -20.17
CA ARG A 231 0.53 -13.87 -20.64
C ARG A 231 0.97 -13.78 -22.10
N ALA A 232 0.37 -12.89 -22.90
CA ALA A 232 0.82 -12.59 -24.24
C ALA A 232 2.27 -12.08 -24.31
N ARG A 233 2.84 -11.54 -23.21
CA ARG A 233 4.22 -11.06 -23.14
C ARG A 233 4.90 -11.50 -21.84
N LYS A 234 5.91 -12.36 -21.95
CA LYS A 234 6.68 -12.89 -20.80
C LYS A 234 7.41 -11.83 -19.95
N LYS A 235 7.56 -10.60 -20.48
CA LYS A 235 8.21 -9.48 -19.80
C LYS A 235 7.46 -9.08 -18.53
N TRP A 236 6.13 -9.07 -18.55
CA TRP A 236 5.35 -8.53 -17.45
C TRP A 236 5.28 -9.52 -16.29
N LYS A 237 5.73 -9.08 -15.12
CA LYS A 237 5.63 -9.78 -13.84
C LYS A 237 4.41 -9.25 -13.10
N VAL A 238 3.42 -10.10 -12.89
CA VAL A 238 2.11 -9.69 -12.41
C VAL A 238 1.82 -10.27 -11.04
N SER A 239 1.27 -9.45 -10.15
CA SER A 239 0.76 -9.85 -8.84
C SER A 239 -0.49 -9.05 -8.44
N MET A 240 -1.12 -9.45 -7.35
CA MET A 240 -2.09 -8.66 -6.59
C MET A 240 -1.44 -8.35 -5.24
N ALA A 241 -1.36 -7.07 -4.86
CA ALA A 241 -0.83 -6.69 -3.56
C ALA A 241 -1.89 -6.96 -2.50
N HIS A 242 -1.54 -7.74 -1.48
CA HIS A 242 -2.46 -8.07 -0.41
C HIS A 242 -1.90 -7.61 0.93
N HIS A 243 -2.73 -6.88 1.68
CA HIS A 243 -2.52 -6.62 3.09
C HIS A 243 -2.57 -7.92 3.88
N LEU A 244 -1.44 -8.36 4.43
CA LEU A 244 -1.38 -9.58 5.23
C LEU A 244 -1.14 -9.27 6.69
N ILE A 245 -1.84 -10.01 7.56
CA ILE A 245 -1.78 -9.85 9.01
C ILE A 245 -1.20 -11.13 9.62
N TYR A 246 -0.12 -11.01 10.40
CA TYR A 246 0.42 -12.16 11.13
C TYR A 246 -0.47 -12.49 12.34
N CYS A 247 -1.35 -13.48 12.21
CA CYS A 247 -2.22 -13.92 13.30
C CYS A 247 -1.55 -15.07 14.07
N TYR A 248 -1.38 -14.90 15.38
CA TYR A 248 -0.75 -15.90 16.25
C TYR A 248 -1.52 -16.08 17.56
N PRO A 249 -1.55 -17.28 18.15
CA PRO A 249 -2.21 -17.52 19.43
C PRO A 249 -1.44 -16.82 20.56
N GLY A 250 -2.16 -16.24 21.52
CA GLY A 250 -1.58 -15.63 22.72
C GLY A 250 -1.25 -16.62 23.83
N ASP A 251 -1.87 -17.81 23.81
CA ASP A 251 -1.66 -18.90 24.76
C ASP A 251 -1.72 -20.27 24.06
N ASP A 252 -1.50 -21.33 24.85
CA ASP A 252 -1.61 -22.72 24.41
C ASP A 252 -3.04 -23.29 24.47
N ALA A 253 -4.06 -22.45 24.63
CA ALA A 253 -5.44 -22.93 24.61
C ALA A 253 -5.82 -23.38 23.20
N ILE A 254 -6.55 -24.50 23.10
CA ILE A 254 -7.05 -25.02 21.82
C ILE A 254 -7.89 -23.95 21.10
N LEU A 255 -8.71 -23.21 21.86
CA LEU A 255 -9.56 -22.14 21.32
C LEU A 255 -8.73 -21.02 20.68
N SER A 256 -7.72 -20.48 21.36
CA SER A 256 -6.83 -19.43 20.82
C SER A 256 -6.11 -19.88 19.56
N ARG A 257 -5.56 -21.10 19.56
CA ARG A 257 -4.90 -21.68 18.37
C ARG A 257 -5.86 -21.87 17.20
N ALA A 258 -7.08 -22.34 17.46
CA ALA A 258 -8.10 -22.51 16.43
C ALA A 258 -8.55 -21.15 15.87
N SER A 259 -8.84 -20.17 16.73
CA SER A 259 -9.27 -18.83 16.34
C SER A 259 -8.19 -18.10 15.54
N ALA A 260 -6.91 -18.21 15.92
CA ALA A 260 -5.80 -17.65 15.16
C ALA A 260 -5.73 -18.24 13.74
N ARG A 261 -5.91 -19.55 13.59
CA ARG A 261 -5.95 -20.22 12.27
C ARG A 261 -7.15 -19.77 11.43
N VAL A 262 -8.32 -19.62 12.05
CA VAL A 262 -9.53 -19.13 11.38
C VAL A 262 -9.34 -17.69 10.91
N ALA A 263 -8.84 -16.80 11.78
CA ALA A 263 -8.53 -15.42 11.43
C ALA A 263 -7.50 -15.36 10.29
N HIS A 264 -6.40 -16.10 10.39
CA HIS A 264 -5.39 -16.21 9.34
C HIS A 264 -5.99 -16.65 7.99
N TYR A 265 -6.91 -17.63 8.00
CA TYR A 265 -7.55 -18.10 6.77
C TYR A 265 -8.38 -17.00 6.09
N PHE A 266 -9.22 -16.30 6.86
CA PHE A 266 -10.12 -15.29 6.29
C PHE A 266 -9.40 -13.99 5.91
N LEU A 267 -8.43 -13.56 6.72
CA LEU A 267 -7.68 -12.32 6.49
C LEU A 267 -6.62 -12.48 5.40
N ASN A 268 -6.02 -13.67 5.24
CA ASN A 268 -4.88 -13.89 4.35
C ASN A 268 -5.14 -15.00 3.32
N THR A 269 -5.33 -16.24 3.79
CA THR A 269 -5.26 -17.43 2.93
C THR A 269 -6.35 -17.46 1.86
N TRP A 270 -7.54 -16.93 2.15
CA TRP A 270 -8.69 -16.98 1.24
C TRP A 270 -8.38 -16.34 -0.11
N VAL A 271 -7.78 -15.14 -0.11
CA VAL A 271 -7.40 -14.45 -1.36
C VAL A 271 -6.17 -15.10 -1.96
N LEU A 272 -5.10 -15.27 -1.17
CA LEU A 272 -3.81 -15.78 -1.67
C LEU A 272 -3.96 -17.14 -2.36
N ARG A 273 -4.71 -18.07 -1.78
CA ARG A 273 -4.97 -19.40 -2.39
C ARG A 273 -5.63 -19.29 -3.76
N ARG A 274 -6.48 -18.27 -3.97
CA ARG A 274 -7.22 -18.07 -5.22
C ARG A 274 -6.39 -17.36 -6.29
N VAL A 275 -5.40 -16.56 -5.91
CA VAL A 275 -4.59 -15.77 -6.85
C VAL A 275 -3.21 -16.36 -7.12
N ARG A 276 -2.65 -17.22 -6.23
CA ARG A 276 -1.27 -17.75 -6.35
C ARG A 276 -0.88 -18.31 -7.73
N ARG A 277 -1.82 -18.96 -8.45
CA ARG A 277 -1.57 -19.55 -9.79
C ARG A 277 -1.63 -18.52 -10.92
N HIS A 278 -1.98 -17.29 -10.59
CA HIS A 278 -2.12 -16.14 -11.48
C HIS A 278 -1.22 -14.99 -10.96
N SER A 279 -0.10 -15.33 -10.34
CA SER A 279 0.87 -14.38 -9.84
C SER A 279 2.28 -14.89 -10.13
N ASP A 280 3.15 -14.02 -10.61
CA ASP A 280 4.56 -14.33 -10.90
C ASP A 280 5.46 -14.12 -9.67
N PHE A 281 4.96 -13.37 -8.68
CA PHE A 281 5.56 -13.09 -7.37
C PHE A 281 4.43 -12.80 -6.37
N LEU A 282 4.72 -12.77 -5.07
CA LEU A 282 3.79 -12.31 -4.04
C LEU A 282 4.09 -10.84 -3.73
N ALA A 283 3.08 -9.99 -3.90
CA ALA A 283 3.11 -8.60 -3.45
C ALA A 283 2.41 -8.53 -2.10
N ILE A 284 3.14 -8.13 -1.06
CA ILE A 284 2.64 -8.17 0.32
C ILE A 284 2.73 -6.77 0.92
N ASN A 285 1.63 -6.32 1.51
CA ASN A 285 1.60 -5.15 2.36
C ASN A 285 1.55 -5.62 3.83
N TYR A 286 2.43 -5.10 4.68
CA TYR A 286 2.53 -5.52 6.08
C TYR A 286 2.63 -4.33 7.04
N TYR A 287 1.68 -4.29 7.97
CA TYR A 287 1.61 -3.29 9.05
C TYR A 287 1.29 -3.92 10.41
N PHE A 288 0.57 -5.05 10.44
CA PHE A 288 0.00 -5.58 11.67
C PHE A 288 0.33 -7.04 11.91
N ALA A 289 0.51 -7.36 13.18
CA ALA A 289 0.30 -8.69 13.71
C ALA A 289 -0.89 -8.66 14.67
N ARG A 290 -1.57 -9.79 14.84
CA ARG A 290 -2.71 -9.95 15.74
C ARG A 290 -2.48 -11.13 16.67
N ARG A 291 -2.35 -10.85 17.96
CA ARG A 291 -2.29 -11.85 19.02
C ARG A 291 -3.70 -12.24 19.42
N ILE A 292 -4.06 -13.51 19.31
CA ILE A 292 -5.43 -14.00 19.55
C ILE A 292 -5.50 -14.77 20.88
N TYR A 293 -6.29 -14.28 21.84
CA TYR A 293 -6.66 -15.02 23.07
C TYR A 293 -8.13 -15.40 23.02
N GLY A 294 -8.43 -16.68 23.24
CA GLY A 294 -9.77 -17.23 23.03
C GLY A 294 -10.23 -17.02 21.58
N TYR A 295 -11.15 -16.08 21.38
CA TYR A 295 -11.71 -15.72 20.06
C TYR A 295 -11.53 -14.23 19.71
N ARG A 296 -10.71 -13.49 20.48
CA ARG A 296 -10.52 -12.04 20.32
C ARG A 296 -9.06 -11.69 20.10
N ALA A 297 -8.83 -10.61 19.36
CA ALA A 297 -7.51 -10.00 19.24
C ALA A 297 -7.20 -9.17 20.49
N HIS A 298 -5.98 -9.33 20.99
CA HIS A 298 -5.47 -8.78 22.23
C HIS A 298 -3.97 -8.52 22.06
N ASP A 299 -3.67 -7.49 21.27
CA ASP A 299 -2.32 -7.07 20.96
C ASP A 299 -1.62 -6.48 22.19
N PRO A 300 -0.27 -6.45 22.23
CA PRO A 300 0.44 -6.06 23.43
C PRO A 300 0.51 -4.54 23.64
N TYR A 301 0.36 -3.72 22.59
CA TYR A 301 0.39 -2.24 22.64
C TYR A 301 1.65 -1.68 23.33
N LEU A 302 2.80 -2.34 23.18
CA LEU A 302 4.08 -1.90 23.79
C LEU A 302 4.59 -0.61 23.15
N LYS A 303 4.32 -0.45 21.85
CA LYS A 303 4.61 0.73 21.06
C LYS A 303 3.45 0.96 20.12
N VAL A 304 2.96 2.19 20.08
CA VAL A 304 1.86 2.58 19.20
C VAL A 304 2.30 3.64 18.21
N SER A 305 1.76 3.58 17.00
CA SER A 305 1.92 4.61 15.98
C SER A 305 1.08 5.85 16.32
N ASP A 306 1.22 6.92 15.54
CA ASP A 306 0.38 8.11 15.66
C ASP A 306 -1.12 7.83 15.44
N LEU A 307 -1.47 6.70 14.83
CA LEU A 307 -2.86 6.23 14.64
C LEU A 307 -3.36 5.36 15.81
N GLY A 308 -2.56 5.17 16.87
CA GLY A 308 -2.87 4.26 17.97
C GLY A 308 -2.70 2.78 17.61
N TRP A 309 -2.03 2.47 16.50
CA TRP A 309 -1.84 1.08 16.07
C TRP A 309 -0.65 0.45 16.77
N ASP A 310 -0.86 -0.76 17.33
CA ASP A 310 0.23 -1.57 17.87
C ASP A 310 1.28 -1.89 16.79
N MET A 311 2.56 -1.75 17.17
CA MET A 311 3.68 -1.87 16.25
C MET A 311 4.50 -3.12 16.51
N GLN A 312 4.43 -4.08 15.59
CA GLN A 312 5.14 -5.36 15.62
C GLN A 312 5.92 -5.61 14.31
N PRO A 313 6.92 -4.78 13.97
CA PRO A 313 7.70 -4.94 12.73
C PRO A 313 8.51 -6.24 12.68
N ASP A 314 8.92 -6.79 13.83
CA ASP A 314 9.62 -8.06 13.97
C ASP A 314 8.81 -9.24 13.44
N LYS A 315 7.47 -9.19 13.59
CA LYS A 315 6.57 -10.27 13.16
C LYS A 315 6.46 -10.42 11.65
N LEU A 316 7.01 -9.48 10.87
CA LEU A 316 7.15 -9.62 9.42
C LEU A 316 7.90 -10.92 9.07
N GLN A 317 8.91 -11.31 9.87
CA GLN A 317 9.68 -12.54 9.63
C GLN A 317 8.75 -13.77 9.53
N TYR A 318 7.93 -13.99 10.55
CA TYR A 318 7.07 -15.17 10.62
C TYR A 318 5.99 -15.16 9.54
N LEU A 319 5.52 -13.98 9.15
CA LEU A 319 4.62 -13.83 8.03
C LEU A 319 5.28 -14.22 6.71
N LEU A 320 6.53 -13.80 6.48
CA LEU A 320 7.31 -14.17 5.30
C LEU A 320 7.59 -15.68 5.26
N GLU A 321 7.90 -16.30 6.41
CA GLU A 321 8.08 -17.75 6.54
C GLU A 321 6.80 -18.52 6.16
N ASP A 322 5.65 -18.14 6.74
CA ASP A 322 4.37 -18.81 6.47
C ASP A 322 3.96 -18.74 4.99
N VAL A 323 4.07 -17.57 4.35
CA VAL A 323 3.71 -17.44 2.94
C VAL A 323 4.72 -18.13 2.01
N ALA A 324 6.02 -18.10 2.35
CA ALA A 324 7.06 -18.76 1.56
C ALA A 324 6.87 -20.28 1.55
N GLU A 325 6.59 -20.89 2.71
CA GLU A 325 6.35 -22.32 2.84
C GLU A 325 5.17 -22.78 1.97
N ARG A 326 4.07 -22.02 2.00
CA ARG A 326 2.81 -22.37 1.32
C ARG A 326 2.84 -22.13 -0.19
N TYR A 327 3.50 -21.07 -0.65
CA TYR A 327 3.33 -20.56 -2.02
C TYR A 327 4.60 -20.63 -2.87
N ARG A 328 5.79 -20.60 -2.27
CA ARG A 328 7.10 -20.77 -2.93
C ARG A 328 7.34 -19.86 -4.14
N LEU A 329 6.73 -18.67 -4.13
CA LEU A 329 6.96 -17.60 -5.10
C LEU A 329 7.92 -16.56 -4.52
N PRO A 330 8.67 -15.81 -5.35
CA PRO A 330 9.44 -14.67 -4.87
C PRO A 330 8.53 -13.64 -4.20
N ILE A 331 9.00 -12.98 -3.15
CA ILE A 331 8.21 -12.04 -2.34
C ILE A 331 8.76 -10.62 -2.48
N MET A 332 7.87 -9.69 -2.80
CA MET A 332 8.12 -8.26 -2.72
C MET A 332 7.23 -7.68 -1.62
N ILE A 333 7.83 -7.06 -0.61
CA ILE A 333 7.10 -6.24 0.35
C ILE A 333 6.77 -4.94 -0.37
N THR A 334 5.52 -4.77 -0.79
CA THR A 334 5.06 -3.64 -1.61
C THR A 334 4.59 -2.45 -0.81
N GLU A 335 4.28 -2.64 0.47
CA GLU A 335 4.06 -1.60 1.47
C GLU A 335 4.46 -2.10 2.87
N ASN A 336 5.10 -1.21 3.63
CA ASN A 336 5.39 -1.39 5.04
C ASN A 336 5.80 -0.03 5.62
N GLY A 337 5.27 0.33 6.76
CA GLY A 337 5.56 1.60 7.40
C GLY A 337 4.69 1.87 8.62
N LEU A 338 4.68 3.12 9.07
CA LEU A 338 3.94 3.59 10.23
C LEU A 338 3.61 5.08 10.10
N ALA A 339 2.51 5.50 10.70
CA ALA A 339 2.23 6.91 10.94
C ALA A 339 3.11 7.40 12.10
N ASP A 340 4.00 8.34 11.83
CA ASP A 340 4.92 8.93 12.82
C ASP A 340 5.35 10.33 12.35
N GLY A 341 4.51 11.33 12.63
CA GLY A 341 4.75 12.72 12.22
C GLY A 341 5.98 13.34 12.87
N THR A 342 6.37 12.85 14.05
CA THR A 342 7.58 13.30 14.76
C THR A 342 8.87 12.66 14.29
N ASP A 343 8.78 11.56 13.53
CA ASP A 343 9.93 10.74 13.14
C ASP A 343 10.67 10.08 14.32
N SER A 344 9.98 9.86 15.45
CA SER A 344 10.56 9.35 16.68
C SER A 344 10.68 7.82 16.72
N GLN A 345 9.84 7.11 15.96
CA GLN A 345 9.76 5.64 15.96
C GLN A 345 10.07 5.02 14.59
N ARG A 346 10.04 5.80 13.50
CA ARG A 346 10.26 5.32 12.14
C ARG A 346 11.61 4.65 11.93
N GLN A 347 12.68 5.19 12.50
CA GLN A 347 14.00 4.56 12.43
C GLN A 347 14.01 3.18 13.11
N TRP A 348 13.37 3.07 14.27
CA TRP A 348 13.24 1.79 14.98
C TRP A 348 12.44 0.78 14.15
N TRP A 349 11.30 1.19 13.59
CA TRP A 349 10.47 0.35 12.72
C TRP A 349 11.27 -0.19 11.52
N LEU A 350 11.99 0.69 10.83
CA LEU A 350 12.83 0.31 9.69
C LEU A 350 13.95 -0.67 10.11
N THR A 351 14.57 -0.44 11.27
CA THR A 351 15.62 -1.31 11.80
C THR A 351 15.09 -2.73 12.04
N GLU A 352 13.98 -2.86 12.75
CA GLU A 352 13.39 -4.17 13.06
C GLU A 352 12.85 -4.87 11.81
N THR A 353 12.32 -4.10 10.85
CA THR A 353 11.89 -4.62 9.54
C THR A 353 13.06 -5.21 8.75
N ILE A 354 14.21 -4.53 8.72
CA ILE A 354 15.42 -5.04 8.03
C ILE A 354 15.92 -6.32 8.70
N LYS A 355 15.92 -6.37 10.03
CA LYS A 355 16.28 -7.59 10.78
C LYS A 355 15.33 -8.74 10.45
N ALA A 356 14.01 -8.50 10.47
CA ALA A 356 13.02 -9.50 10.13
C ALA A 356 13.17 -10.05 8.71
N MET A 357 13.46 -9.19 7.72
CA MET A 357 13.77 -9.61 6.35
C MET A 357 15.08 -10.41 6.28
N HIS A 358 16.09 -10.04 7.06
CA HIS A 358 17.36 -10.77 7.11
C HIS A 358 17.19 -12.18 7.69
N GLU A 359 16.41 -12.34 8.76
CA GLU A 359 16.11 -13.65 9.33
C GLU A 359 15.31 -14.54 8.36
N ALA A 360 14.39 -13.95 7.57
CA ALA A 360 13.73 -14.66 6.49
C ALA A 360 14.73 -15.12 5.39
N LEU A 361 15.70 -14.27 5.02
CA LEU A 361 16.74 -14.61 4.03
C LEU A 361 17.64 -15.76 4.50
N LYS A 362 17.96 -15.85 5.81
CA LYS A 362 18.72 -16.97 6.38
C LYS A 362 18.02 -18.33 6.22
N ARG A 363 16.71 -18.32 5.96
CA ARG A 363 15.89 -19.51 5.71
C ARG A 363 15.63 -19.76 4.22
N ASP A 364 16.50 -19.22 3.36
CA ASP A 364 16.42 -19.33 1.90
C ASP A 364 15.13 -18.77 1.27
N ILE A 365 14.44 -17.87 1.97
CA ILE A 365 13.23 -17.23 1.46
C ILE A 365 13.62 -16.22 0.38
N LYS A 366 13.00 -16.36 -0.80
CA LYS A 366 13.29 -15.52 -1.98
C LYS A 366 12.64 -14.14 -1.85
N LEU A 367 13.27 -13.23 -1.12
CA LEU A 367 12.88 -11.82 -1.10
C LEU A 367 13.49 -11.07 -2.29
N ILE A 368 12.65 -10.36 -3.05
CA ILE A 368 13.07 -9.61 -4.26
C ILE A 368 12.98 -8.10 -4.11
N GLY A 369 12.28 -7.59 -3.09
CA GLY A 369 12.24 -6.16 -2.83
C GLY A 369 11.47 -5.75 -1.57
N TYR A 370 11.75 -4.52 -1.14
CA TYR A 370 11.10 -3.78 -0.07
C TYR A 370 10.77 -2.37 -0.55
N LEU A 371 9.49 -2.02 -0.51
CA LEU A 371 8.96 -0.72 -0.88
C LEU A 371 8.28 -0.09 0.34
N HIS A 372 8.90 0.94 0.90
CA HIS A 372 8.40 1.64 2.07
C HIS A 372 7.11 2.39 1.78
N TRP A 373 6.12 2.28 2.66
CA TRP A 373 4.96 3.17 2.67
C TRP A 373 5.18 4.29 3.70
N SER A 374 5.43 5.53 3.28
CA SER A 374 5.36 6.06 1.90
C SER A 374 6.57 6.93 1.56
N LEU A 375 6.73 7.29 0.29
CA LEU A 375 7.76 8.27 -0.10
C LEU A 375 7.47 9.65 0.54
N LEU A 376 6.23 10.10 0.43
CA LEU A 376 5.77 11.43 0.84
C LEU A 376 4.68 11.31 1.90
N ASP A 377 4.62 12.25 2.83
CA ASP A 377 3.38 12.51 3.57
C ASP A 377 2.27 12.78 2.55
N ASN A 378 1.09 12.21 2.78
CA ASN A 378 0.05 12.15 1.77
C ASN A 378 -1.34 12.16 2.42
N PHE A 379 -2.39 12.12 1.60
CA PHE A 379 -3.77 12.07 2.08
C PHE A 379 -4.12 10.65 2.54
N GLU A 380 -4.32 10.41 3.82
CA GLU A 380 -4.62 9.10 4.40
C GLU A 380 -6.13 8.84 4.42
N TRP A 381 -6.73 8.80 3.23
CA TRP A 381 -8.12 8.37 3.01
C TRP A 381 -9.13 9.10 3.91
N ASP A 382 -9.96 8.36 4.64
CA ASP A 382 -10.96 8.85 5.58
C ASP A 382 -10.38 9.55 6.82
N LYS A 383 -9.06 9.52 7.00
CA LYS A 383 -8.35 10.23 8.09
C LYS A 383 -7.79 11.57 7.62
N GLY A 384 -7.73 11.82 6.32
CA GLY A 384 -7.23 13.06 5.76
C GLY A 384 -5.71 13.21 5.87
N TYR A 385 -5.21 14.43 6.01
CA TYR A 385 -3.77 14.71 5.95
C TYR A 385 -3.00 14.55 7.25
N TRP A 386 -3.65 14.54 8.41
CA TRP A 386 -2.93 14.55 9.69
C TRP A 386 -2.03 13.33 9.94
N PRO A 387 -2.33 12.08 9.50
CA PRO A 387 -1.40 10.97 9.63
C PRO A 387 -0.21 11.14 8.67
N LYS A 388 1.01 10.94 9.17
CA LYS A 388 2.25 11.19 8.40
C LYS A 388 3.06 9.90 8.26
N PHE A 389 2.98 9.27 7.09
CA PHE A 389 3.72 8.03 6.77
C PHE A 389 5.03 8.28 6.00
N GLY A 390 5.25 9.47 5.45
CA GLY A 390 6.28 9.71 4.46
C GLY A 390 7.70 9.66 5.00
N LEU A 391 8.62 9.14 4.19
CA LEU A 391 10.08 9.35 4.35
C LEU A 391 10.45 10.82 4.16
N ALA A 392 9.69 11.56 3.36
CA ALA A 392 9.75 13.01 3.26
C ALA A 392 8.46 13.64 3.78
N ALA A 393 8.62 14.59 4.70
CA ALA A 393 7.53 15.45 5.14
C ALA A 393 7.16 16.42 4.01
N VAL A 394 5.87 16.75 3.89
CA VAL A 394 5.41 17.76 2.92
C VAL A 394 4.68 18.88 3.63
N ASN A 395 5.17 20.11 3.45
CA ASN A 395 4.42 21.30 3.83
C ASN A 395 3.35 21.57 2.76
N ARG A 396 2.07 21.38 3.07
CA ARG A 396 0.97 21.55 2.10
C ARG A 396 0.67 23.00 1.71
N GLN A 397 1.20 23.99 2.43
CA GLN A 397 1.05 25.40 2.08
C GLN A 397 2.08 25.82 1.04
N THR A 398 3.33 25.39 1.22
CA THR A 398 4.44 25.76 0.33
C THR A 398 4.77 24.69 -0.71
N MET A 399 4.21 23.48 -0.55
CA MET A 399 4.56 22.25 -1.28
C MET A 399 6.03 21.83 -1.14
N THR A 400 6.76 22.34 -0.15
CA THR A 400 8.16 21.95 0.11
C THR A 400 8.23 20.54 0.68
N ARG A 401 9.14 19.72 0.13
CA ARG A 401 9.47 18.39 0.64
C ARG A 401 10.71 18.45 1.53
N THR A 402 10.64 17.84 2.70
CA THR A 402 11.78 17.73 3.63
C THR A 402 12.02 16.28 3.99
N VAL A 403 13.13 15.72 3.54
CA VAL A 403 13.56 14.36 3.91
C VAL A 403 13.74 14.27 5.42
N ARG A 404 13.11 13.27 6.04
CA ARG A 404 13.16 13.06 7.50
C ARG A 404 14.53 12.49 7.95
N PRO A 405 14.96 12.73 9.20
CA PRO A 405 16.18 12.13 9.76
C PRO A 405 16.25 10.61 9.60
N SER A 406 15.18 9.87 9.90
CA SER A 406 15.12 8.41 9.77
C SER A 406 15.31 7.95 8.32
N ALA A 407 14.81 8.73 7.34
CA ALA A 407 14.98 8.44 5.93
C ALA A 407 16.44 8.63 5.48
N ARG A 408 17.12 9.69 5.97
CA ARG A 408 18.57 9.87 5.75
C ARG A 408 19.39 8.72 6.35
N TRP A 409 19.05 8.30 7.56
CA TRP A 409 19.65 7.11 8.17
C TRP A 409 19.41 5.86 7.31
N PHE A 410 18.18 5.65 6.85
CA PHE A 410 17.82 4.50 6.03
C PHE A 410 18.57 4.49 4.69
N ALA A 411 18.75 5.66 4.07
CA ALA A 411 19.57 5.81 2.87
C ALA A 411 21.02 5.34 3.08
N ALA A 412 21.62 5.68 4.23
CA ALA A 412 22.97 5.23 4.58
C ALA A 412 23.04 3.71 4.81
N VAL A 413 21.98 3.11 5.36
CA VAL A 413 21.85 1.66 5.49
C VAL A 413 21.72 0.98 4.13
N ILE A 414 20.80 1.44 3.27
CA ILE A 414 20.62 0.91 1.91
C ILE A 414 21.94 0.95 1.13
N LYS A 415 22.71 2.04 1.22
CA LYS A 415 24.01 2.18 0.57
C LYS A 415 24.98 1.06 0.97
N LYS A 416 24.98 0.63 2.24
CA LYS A 416 25.81 -0.47 2.75
C LYS A 416 25.28 -1.85 2.35
N LEU A 417 23.96 -2.01 2.26
CA LEU A 417 23.31 -3.28 1.89
C LEU A 417 23.36 -3.59 0.39
N ARG A 418 23.57 -2.58 -0.46
CA ARG A 418 23.64 -2.71 -1.93
C ARG A 418 25.04 -3.02 -2.48
N VAL A 419 26.04 -3.23 -1.62
CA VAL A 419 27.44 -3.48 -1.99
C VAL A 419 27.64 -4.89 -2.51
#